data_AF-A0A2S4PV14-F1
#
_entry.id   AF-A0A2S4PV14-F1
#
_cell.length_a   1.000
_cell.length_b   1.000
_cell.length_c   1.000
_cell.angle_alpha   90.00
_cell.angle_beta   90.00
_cell.angle_gamma   90.00
#
_symmetry.space_group_name_H-M   'P 1'
#
loop_
_entity.id
_entity.type
_entity.pdbx_description
1 polymer ?
#
loop_
_entity_poly.entity_id
_entity_poly.type
_entity_poly.pdbx_seq_one_letter_code
_entity_poly.pdbx_strand_id
1 'polypeptide(L)'
;MACVTTSMGTTVITLSIQNLVRKKRNPVVPPNGAFATPVPQPYQMLYLDLKPRYTIFLETDSVVELIVEAVYSNTFGIPIANKNSSISPKTLELVFQCEETRVTLKTISMPIDSKKKVVSFDIKLLSTRLEPYKVFIKGQLPNSEQIFTASTEIYILPARDYGSAVKIDSLYGGSYIQNSVNQYVGWYPVFPNGMFADSRVTIPTNINSTYLNIYTDLGFNTILIVPDGAAPEQSYNNTELHIYWDIMDEMNLLNIYSLQFAYQNRTRIENQVNLWKNRNTLFSYHIADEPDGWHHPIENTRLAYDQIKKLDPYHPIQLVLNCENFYYTDYASGADIILEDAYPIGTNPYHSVLWDTPCNSTYGDCGIDNGKGEIKDIADRIDSLYFYQNHIENVGWKPIWSTIQEFEKQDYWSRQPSTEEVINMAMLSLNHDAKGITYWLYTNPDDQGVKGAQTVANLLKNYEITKFFMGTLAIKNLPVEGHSLIDVSAWPLGDQLLISIVSISSTDFASEIKIILPTNITVMQILQQPYGNSHFTLADNILSTEGMRAFEVNLLMISLQQSKSEIRQNIFIPRPKHTFLEIYQELKFYLFGTDKNMGIERFLV
;
A
#
# COMPACT_ATOMS: atom_id res chain seq x y z
N MET A 1 23.54 7.11 -3.20
CA MET A 1 23.79 8.08 -4.29
C MET A 1 23.00 9.36 -3.93
N ALA A 2 23.31 10.54 -4.48
CA ALA A 2 22.61 11.77 -4.07
C ALA A 2 21.38 11.95 -4.99
N CYS A 3 20.24 11.50 -4.51
CA CYS A 3 18.95 11.60 -5.16
C CYS A 3 18.47 13.05 -5.10
N VAL A 4 18.46 13.75 -6.23
CA VAL A 4 17.80 15.06 -6.38
C VAL A 4 16.72 14.84 -7.43
N THR A 5 15.57 15.49 -7.30
CA THR A 5 14.58 15.51 -8.37
C THR A 5 14.27 16.93 -8.78
N THR A 6 13.81 17.08 -10.01
CA THR A 6 13.27 18.33 -10.54
C THR A 6 12.01 18.01 -11.34
N SER A 7 10.91 18.72 -11.09
CA SER A 7 9.84 18.84 -12.08
C SER A 7 9.24 20.25 -12.14
N MET A 8 8.86 20.59 -13.38
CA MET A 8 8.21 21.77 -13.94
C MET A 8 8.93 23.13 -13.94
N GLY A 9 9.29 23.52 -15.17
CA GLY A 9 9.53 24.90 -15.56
C GLY A 9 8.29 25.78 -15.48
N THR A 10 8.39 26.87 -14.74
CA THR A 10 8.22 28.23 -15.26
C THR A 10 8.90 29.17 -14.27
N THR A 11 9.51 30.22 -14.82
CA THR A 11 10.38 31.17 -14.13
C THR A 11 9.73 31.80 -12.88
N VAL A 12 10.06 31.34 -11.67
CA VAL A 12 10.05 32.19 -10.46
C VAL A 12 11.22 31.80 -9.55
N ILE A 13 12.11 32.77 -9.38
CA ILE A 13 13.24 32.77 -8.45
C ILE A 13 12.68 32.83 -7.03
N THR A 14 12.92 31.81 -6.21
CA THR A 14 13.03 32.01 -4.77
C THR A 14 14.08 31.07 -4.17
N LEU A 15 15.11 31.70 -3.61
CA LEU A 15 16.30 31.08 -3.05
C LEU A 15 15.99 30.31 -1.76
N SER A 16 16.06 28.99 -1.81
CA SER A 16 16.80 28.18 -0.84
C SER A 16 16.95 26.73 -1.36
N ILE A 17 18.17 26.18 -1.23
CA ILE A 17 18.52 24.77 -1.48
C ILE A 17 18.62 24.31 -2.96
N GLN A 18 18.37 25.15 -3.98
CA GLN A 18 18.86 24.90 -5.35
C GLN A 18 20.42 24.88 -5.49
N ASN A 19 21.16 25.17 -4.41
CA ASN A 19 22.63 25.28 -4.42
C ASN A 19 23.38 23.97 -4.12
N LEU A 20 22.69 22.83 -3.97
CA LEU A 20 23.33 21.52 -3.94
C LEU A 20 23.33 20.80 -5.29
N VAL A 21 22.92 21.50 -6.36
CA VAL A 21 23.13 21.05 -7.74
C VAL A 21 24.61 21.18 -8.07
N ARG A 22 25.29 20.03 -8.07
CA ARG A 22 26.75 19.89 -8.21
C ARG A 22 27.21 20.16 -9.64
N LYS A 23 27.30 21.44 -10.02
CA LYS A 23 28.04 21.85 -11.23
C LYS A 23 29.48 21.33 -11.16
N LYS A 24 30.06 21.02 -12.33
CA LYS A 24 31.44 20.51 -12.59
C LYS A 24 32.61 21.21 -11.85
N ARG A 25 32.36 22.25 -11.04
CA ARG A 25 33.37 23.13 -10.40
C ARG A 25 33.29 23.23 -8.86
N ASN A 26 32.42 22.49 -8.17
CA ASN A 26 32.34 22.53 -6.71
C ASN A 26 33.00 21.29 -6.05
N PRO A 27 33.67 21.44 -4.89
CA PRO A 27 34.24 20.32 -4.14
C PRO A 27 33.16 19.36 -3.64
N VAL A 28 33.41 18.06 -3.76
CA VAL A 28 32.43 16.99 -3.54
C VAL A 28 32.51 16.47 -2.10
N VAL A 29 31.36 16.39 -1.42
CA VAL A 29 31.18 15.64 -0.17
C VAL A 29 30.12 14.56 -0.40
N PRO A 30 30.39 13.26 -0.18
CA PRO A 30 29.37 12.21 -0.27
C PRO A 30 28.20 12.53 0.68
N PRO A 31 26.93 12.34 0.25
CA PRO A 31 25.81 12.52 1.16
C PRO A 31 25.89 11.46 2.28
N ASN A 32 25.68 11.89 3.53
CA ASN A 32 25.34 10.98 4.63
C ASN A 32 23.91 10.44 4.41
N GLY A 33 23.41 9.58 5.29
CA GLY A 33 22.00 9.17 5.29
C GLY A 33 21.66 7.90 4.53
N ALA A 34 22.65 7.18 3.98
CA ALA A 34 22.41 5.83 3.47
C ALA A 34 21.83 4.92 4.57
N PHE A 35 20.83 4.11 4.23
CA PHE A 35 20.21 3.18 5.15
C PHE A 35 21.26 2.23 5.75
N ALA A 36 21.30 2.17 7.07
CA ALA A 36 22.21 1.32 7.81
C ALA A 36 21.48 0.07 8.31
N THR A 37 21.83 -1.08 7.75
CA THR A 37 21.32 -2.36 8.22
C THR A 37 21.81 -2.63 9.65
N PRO A 38 20.93 -3.02 10.59
CA PRO A 38 21.35 -3.35 11.95
C PRO A 38 22.33 -4.52 11.98
N VAL A 39 23.31 -4.44 12.89
CA VAL A 39 24.37 -5.45 13.01
C VAL A 39 23.88 -6.63 13.90
N PRO A 40 23.89 -7.87 13.38
CA PRO A 40 23.55 -9.04 14.19
C PRO A 40 24.50 -9.21 15.40
N GLN A 41 23.91 -9.53 16.53
CA GLN A 41 24.58 -9.84 17.79
C GLN A 41 25.05 -11.31 17.82
N PRO A 42 26.13 -11.62 18.57
CA PRO A 42 26.66 -12.98 18.66
C PRO A 42 25.85 -13.91 19.58
N TYR A 43 24.72 -13.45 20.11
CA TYR A 43 23.86 -14.18 21.04
C TYR A 43 22.38 -14.05 20.64
N GLN A 44 21.60 -15.06 21.04
CA GLN A 44 20.16 -15.10 20.76
C GLN A 44 19.38 -14.21 21.74
N MET A 45 18.45 -13.44 21.18
CA MET A 45 17.52 -12.56 21.88
C MET A 45 16.08 -13.01 21.60
N LEU A 46 15.16 -12.59 22.46
CA LEU A 46 13.72 -12.67 22.19
C LEU A 46 13.26 -11.30 21.70
N TYR A 47 12.84 -11.23 20.44
CA TYR A 47 12.16 -10.08 19.88
C TYR A 47 10.66 -10.24 20.13
N LEU A 48 10.11 -9.30 20.89
CA LEU A 48 8.69 -9.19 21.17
C LEU A 48 8.20 -7.87 20.59
N ASP A 49 7.19 -7.95 19.75
CA ASP A 49 6.63 -6.79 19.05
C ASP A 49 5.10 -6.82 19.11
N LEU A 50 4.49 -5.64 19.09
CA LEU A 50 3.07 -5.43 19.22
C LEU A 50 2.63 -4.29 18.31
N LYS A 51 1.62 -4.52 17.48
CA LYS A 51 1.07 -3.51 16.57
C LYS A 51 -0.45 -3.65 16.47
N PRO A 52 -1.20 -2.57 16.22
CA PRO A 52 -2.57 -2.71 15.78
C PRO A 52 -2.61 -3.41 14.42
N ARG A 53 -3.65 -4.21 14.18
CA ARG A 53 -3.90 -4.71 12.82
C ARG A 53 -4.40 -3.58 11.91
N TYR A 54 -5.22 -2.67 12.42
CA TYR A 54 -5.78 -1.57 11.64
C TYR A 54 -5.30 -0.22 12.17
N THR A 55 -5.05 0.75 11.28
CA THR A 55 -4.64 2.11 11.68
C THR A 55 -5.65 2.81 12.59
N ILE A 56 -6.94 2.47 12.47
CA ILE A 56 -8.02 2.92 13.35
C ILE A 56 -9.04 1.81 13.59
N PHE A 57 -9.79 1.94 14.68
CA PHE A 57 -11.01 1.22 14.99
C PHE A 57 -12.13 2.23 15.26
N LEU A 58 -13.37 1.89 14.88
CA LEU A 58 -14.56 2.68 15.21
C LEU A 58 -15.35 2.00 16.31
N GLU A 59 -16.11 2.78 17.09
CA GLU A 59 -16.95 2.26 18.18
C GLU A 59 -17.95 1.18 17.77
N THR A 60 -18.29 1.15 16.48
CA THR A 60 -19.19 0.18 15.85
C THR A 60 -18.49 -1.13 15.47
N ASP A 61 -17.16 -1.19 15.52
CA ASP A 61 -16.43 -2.46 15.40
C ASP A 61 -16.72 -3.36 16.59
N SER A 62 -16.65 -4.68 16.42
CA SER A 62 -16.90 -5.62 17.52
C SER A 62 -15.68 -5.85 18.40
N VAL A 63 -14.49 -5.75 17.81
CA VAL A 63 -13.21 -6.09 18.45
C VAL A 63 -12.10 -5.15 17.99
N VAL A 64 -11.12 -4.98 18.86
CA VAL A 64 -9.80 -4.48 18.47
C VAL A 64 -8.92 -5.69 18.17
N GLU A 65 -8.21 -5.65 17.05
CA GLU A 65 -7.26 -6.68 16.64
C GLU A 65 -5.83 -6.16 16.71
N LEU A 66 -4.96 -6.95 17.33
CA LEU A 66 -3.54 -6.68 17.50
C LEU A 66 -2.74 -7.77 16.82
N ILE A 67 -1.63 -7.40 16.19
CA ILE A 67 -0.62 -8.29 15.62
C ILE A 67 0.52 -8.39 16.63
N VAL A 68 0.84 -9.62 17.00
CA VAL A 68 1.87 -9.95 17.99
C VAL A 68 2.93 -10.81 17.33
N GLU A 69 4.18 -10.45 17.54
CA GLU A 69 5.32 -11.25 17.11
C GLU A 69 6.20 -11.57 18.31
N ALA A 70 6.54 -12.85 18.46
CA ALA A 70 7.43 -13.33 19.50
C ALA A 70 8.38 -14.36 18.86
N VAL A 71 9.58 -13.91 18.50
CA VAL A 71 10.55 -14.71 17.73
C VAL A 71 11.94 -14.63 18.34
N TYR A 72 12.71 -15.68 18.16
CA TYR A 72 14.14 -15.58 18.41
C TYR A 72 14.79 -14.74 17.33
N SER A 73 15.62 -13.80 17.73
CA SER A 73 16.34 -12.90 16.83
C SER A 73 17.76 -12.70 17.32
N ASN A 74 18.69 -12.54 16.39
CA ASN A 74 20.04 -12.07 16.69
C ASN A 74 20.18 -10.59 16.32
N THR A 75 19.14 -9.94 15.83
CA THR A 75 19.21 -8.55 15.37
C THR A 75 18.54 -7.59 16.35
N PHE A 76 17.37 -7.96 16.86
CA PHE A 76 16.53 -7.12 17.72
C PHE A 76 16.07 -7.87 18.97
N GLY A 77 15.60 -7.14 19.97
CA GLY A 77 15.01 -7.70 21.19
C GLY A 77 15.96 -7.79 22.38
N ILE A 78 15.57 -8.60 23.36
CA ILE A 78 16.22 -8.68 24.68
C ILE A 78 16.94 -10.02 24.84
N PRO A 79 18.21 -10.05 25.28
CA PRO A 79 18.94 -11.29 25.55
C PRO A 79 18.19 -12.18 26.55
N ILE A 80 18.10 -13.48 26.27
CA ILE A 80 17.45 -14.42 27.19
C ILE A 80 18.46 -14.80 28.27
N ALA A 81 18.11 -14.55 29.53
CA ALA A 81 18.99 -14.80 30.68
C ALA A 81 19.16 -16.32 30.91
N ASN A 82 20.11 -16.93 30.21
CA ASN A 82 20.33 -18.37 30.29
C ASN A 82 21.22 -18.71 31.50
N LYS A 83 20.61 -19.05 32.65
CA LYS A 83 21.29 -19.75 33.74
C LYS A 83 20.99 -21.25 33.62
N ASN A 84 21.85 -21.99 32.91
CA ASN A 84 22.02 -23.45 33.01
C ASN A 84 20.94 -24.42 32.45
N SER A 85 20.15 -24.11 31.41
CA SER A 85 19.32 -25.14 30.76
C SER A 85 19.51 -25.21 29.24
N SER A 86 19.87 -26.40 28.75
CA SER A 86 20.03 -26.78 27.34
C SER A 86 18.73 -26.73 26.52
N ILE A 87 17.68 -26.07 27.02
CA ILE A 87 16.33 -26.06 26.45
C ILE A 87 15.86 -24.61 26.35
N SER A 88 15.80 -24.09 25.13
CA SER A 88 15.17 -22.80 24.87
C SER A 88 13.67 -22.88 25.18
N PRO A 89 13.12 -21.91 25.92
CA PRO A 89 11.72 -21.95 26.35
C PRO A 89 10.77 -21.88 25.16
N LYS A 90 9.76 -22.76 25.11
CA LYS A 90 8.93 -22.90 23.90
C LYS A 90 7.74 -21.95 23.85
N THR A 91 7.34 -21.37 24.97
CA THR A 91 6.14 -20.54 25.06
C THR A 91 6.40 -19.27 25.86
N LEU A 92 5.56 -18.27 25.64
CA LEU A 92 5.57 -16.98 26.29
C LEU A 92 4.15 -16.68 26.79
N GLU A 93 4.01 -16.41 28.09
CA GLU A 93 2.76 -15.91 28.67
C GLU A 93 2.71 -14.40 28.49
N LEU A 94 1.65 -13.89 27.86
CA LEU A 94 1.46 -12.49 27.54
C LEU A 94 0.24 -11.91 28.24
N VAL A 95 0.42 -10.74 28.86
CA VAL A 95 -0.65 -9.95 29.48
C VAL A 95 -0.72 -8.59 28.78
N PHE A 96 -1.87 -8.30 28.16
CA PHE A 96 -2.16 -7.07 27.44
C PHE A 96 -2.85 -6.08 28.38
N GLN A 97 -2.33 -4.86 28.47
CA GLN A 97 -2.85 -3.84 29.36
C GLN A 97 -2.89 -2.48 28.65
N CYS A 98 -3.94 -1.70 28.94
CA CYS A 98 -3.95 -0.28 28.60
C CYS A 98 -3.25 0.52 29.70
N GLU A 99 -2.30 1.39 29.32
CA GLU A 99 -1.48 2.16 30.27
C GLU A 99 -2.30 3.13 31.10
N GLU A 100 -3.24 3.82 30.46
CA GLU A 100 -4.02 4.90 31.05
C GLU A 100 -5.13 4.37 31.95
N THR A 101 -5.85 3.33 31.53
CA THR A 101 -6.98 2.77 32.28
C THR A 101 -6.56 1.68 33.26
N ARG A 102 -5.34 1.11 33.11
CA ARG A 102 -4.85 -0.06 33.84
C ARG A 102 -5.69 -1.33 33.66
N VAL A 103 -6.66 -1.32 32.74
CA VAL A 103 -7.48 -2.48 32.42
C VAL A 103 -6.63 -3.55 31.74
N THR A 104 -6.80 -4.80 32.16
CA THR A 104 -6.25 -5.96 31.45
C THR A 104 -7.18 -6.30 30.29
N LEU A 105 -6.67 -6.19 29.07
CA LEU A 105 -7.43 -6.38 27.84
C LEU A 105 -7.52 -7.86 27.46
N LYS A 106 -6.42 -8.61 27.67
CA LYS A 106 -6.32 -10.02 27.33
C LYS A 106 -5.13 -10.67 28.05
N THR A 107 -5.22 -11.98 28.27
CA THR A 107 -4.08 -12.83 28.63
C THR A 107 -4.07 -14.04 27.70
N ILE A 108 -2.90 -14.38 27.17
CA ILE A 108 -2.71 -15.55 26.30
C ILE A 108 -1.38 -16.24 26.58
N SER A 109 -1.30 -17.51 26.20
CA SER A 109 -0.04 -18.25 26.06
C SER A 109 0.20 -18.51 24.57
N MET A 110 1.40 -18.26 24.07
CA MET A 110 1.73 -18.53 22.67
C MET A 110 3.13 -19.12 22.49
N PRO A 111 3.36 -19.95 21.45
CA PRO A 111 4.69 -20.42 21.11
C PRO A 111 5.63 -19.26 20.75
N ILE A 112 6.89 -19.38 21.16
CA ILE A 112 7.97 -18.57 20.58
C ILE A 112 8.22 -19.10 19.15
N ASP A 113 8.63 -18.20 18.25
CA ASP A 113 8.64 -18.37 16.79
C ASP A 113 7.27 -18.20 16.13
N SER A 114 6.35 -17.49 16.81
CA SER A 114 5.08 -17.07 16.22
C SER A 114 5.24 -15.69 15.58
N LYS A 115 5.07 -15.64 14.25
CA LYS A 115 5.02 -14.39 13.47
C LYS A 115 3.59 -13.99 13.18
N LYS A 116 3.33 -12.67 13.20
CA LYS A 116 2.05 -12.06 12.81
C LYS A 116 0.81 -12.70 13.47
N LYS A 117 0.90 -13.08 14.75
CA LYS A 117 -0.23 -13.70 15.47
C LYS A 117 -1.30 -12.64 15.76
N VAL A 118 -2.51 -12.84 15.25
CA VAL A 118 -3.65 -11.96 15.57
C VAL A 118 -4.25 -12.32 16.93
N VAL A 119 -4.42 -11.31 17.77
CA VAL A 119 -5.06 -11.37 19.09
C VAL A 119 -6.13 -10.30 19.16
N SER A 120 -7.33 -10.66 19.62
CA SER A 120 -8.45 -9.73 19.71
C SER A 120 -9.03 -9.61 21.12
N PHE A 121 -9.59 -8.42 21.40
CA PHE A 121 -10.36 -8.13 22.61
C PHE A 121 -11.60 -7.28 22.27
N ASP A 122 -12.61 -7.35 23.13
CA ASP A 122 -13.86 -6.59 22.97
C ASP A 122 -13.56 -5.08 23.02
N ILE A 123 -13.99 -4.35 21.98
CA ILE A 123 -13.75 -2.91 21.87
C ILE A 123 -14.30 -2.14 23.08
N LYS A 124 -15.38 -2.64 23.69
CA LYS A 124 -16.09 -2.00 24.82
C LYS A 124 -15.27 -1.92 26.10
N LEU A 125 -14.11 -2.59 26.15
CA LEU A 125 -13.17 -2.46 27.27
C LEU A 125 -12.54 -1.06 27.36
N LEU A 126 -12.58 -0.29 26.28
CA LEU A 126 -12.04 1.07 26.21
C LEU A 126 -13.10 2.01 25.63
N SER A 127 -13.25 3.20 26.21
CA SER A 127 -14.15 4.22 25.70
C SER A 127 -13.59 4.84 24.41
N THR A 128 -14.45 5.35 23.56
CA THR A 128 -14.03 6.07 22.35
C THR A 128 -13.43 7.44 22.68
N ARG A 129 -12.40 7.85 21.95
CA ARG A 129 -11.81 9.19 22.02
C ARG A 129 -10.98 9.47 20.77
N LEU A 130 -10.65 10.74 20.50
CA LEU A 130 -9.81 11.11 19.36
C LEU A 130 -8.33 10.76 19.57
N GLU A 131 -7.90 10.71 20.83
CA GLU A 131 -6.51 10.43 21.21
C GLU A 131 -6.24 8.92 21.31
N PRO A 132 -5.09 8.43 20.84
CA PRO A 132 -4.81 7.00 20.88
C PRO A 132 -4.61 6.50 22.30
N TYR A 133 -4.96 5.24 22.56
CA TYR A 133 -4.57 4.51 23.78
C TYR A 133 -3.20 3.89 23.64
N LYS A 134 -2.39 3.98 24.69
CA LYS A 134 -1.15 3.22 24.77
C LYS A 134 -1.42 1.83 25.33
N VAL A 135 -1.27 0.83 24.49
CA VAL A 135 -1.37 -0.58 24.87
C VAL A 135 0.01 -1.16 24.98
N PHE A 136 0.30 -1.85 26.08
CA PHE A 136 1.55 -2.59 26.24
C PHE A 136 1.28 -4.04 26.61
N ILE A 137 2.21 -4.90 26.22
CA ILE A 137 2.25 -6.29 26.62
C ILE A 137 3.41 -6.53 27.57
N LYS A 138 3.17 -7.38 28.57
CA LYS A 138 4.19 -7.98 29.41
C LYS A 138 4.26 -9.46 29.08
N GLY A 139 5.42 -9.91 28.60
CA GLY A 139 5.74 -11.28 28.33
C GLY A 139 6.62 -11.89 29.39
N GLN A 140 6.29 -13.09 29.84
CA GLN A 140 7.08 -13.83 30.81
C GLN A 140 7.30 -15.27 30.33
N LEU A 141 8.54 -15.74 30.43
CA LEU A 141 8.88 -17.12 30.14
C LEU A 141 8.47 -18.00 31.33
N PRO A 142 8.00 -19.24 31.09
CA PRO A 142 7.72 -20.19 32.17
C PRO A 142 8.95 -20.36 33.09
N ASN A 143 8.75 -20.24 34.40
CA ASN A 143 9.80 -20.37 35.43
C ASN A 143 10.94 -19.35 35.33
N SER A 144 10.73 -18.19 34.69
CA SER A 144 11.69 -17.09 34.65
C SER A 144 11.11 -15.85 35.31
N GLU A 145 11.95 -15.08 36.00
CA GLU A 145 11.61 -13.73 36.48
C GLU A 145 11.84 -12.65 35.41
N GLN A 146 12.45 -13.02 34.27
CA GLN A 146 12.70 -12.08 33.18
C GLN A 146 11.40 -11.68 32.49
N ILE A 147 11.22 -10.36 32.34
CA ILE A 147 10.06 -9.76 31.69
C ILE A 147 10.49 -9.17 30.34
N PHE A 148 9.68 -9.41 29.33
CA PHE A 148 9.77 -8.82 27.99
C PHE A 148 8.60 -7.86 27.81
N THR A 149 8.81 -6.75 27.12
CA THR A 149 7.75 -5.76 26.91
C THR A 149 7.75 -5.24 25.49
N ALA A 150 6.56 -4.99 24.96
CA ALA A 150 6.35 -4.22 23.74
C ALA A 150 5.13 -3.32 23.94
N SER A 151 5.03 -2.24 23.16
CA SER A 151 3.90 -1.33 23.24
C SER A 151 3.56 -0.73 21.89
N THR A 152 2.31 -0.31 21.75
CA THR A 152 1.80 0.36 20.56
C THR A 152 0.68 1.34 20.93
N GLU A 153 0.29 2.14 19.96
CA GLU A 153 -0.84 3.06 20.06
C GLU A 153 -2.01 2.51 19.24
N ILE A 154 -3.22 2.61 19.80
CA ILE A 154 -4.46 2.24 19.10
C ILE A 154 -5.45 3.40 19.12
N TYR A 155 -6.06 3.70 17.97
CA TYR A 155 -7.15 4.67 17.88
C TYR A 155 -8.49 3.94 17.96
N ILE A 156 -9.28 4.26 18.98
CA ILE A 156 -10.69 3.81 19.12
C ILE A 156 -11.55 5.06 19.02
N LEU A 157 -11.99 5.35 17.79
CA LEU A 157 -12.66 6.60 17.47
C LEU A 157 -14.18 6.45 17.59
N PRO A 158 -14.92 7.52 17.95
CA PRO A 158 -16.38 7.56 17.81
C PRO A 158 -16.80 7.22 16.38
N ALA A 159 -17.91 6.50 16.20
CA ALA A 159 -18.49 6.40 14.87
C ALA A 159 -19.10 7.74 14.47
N ARG A 160 -19.31 7.91 13.18
CA ARG A 160 -19.86 9.14 12.60
C ARG A 160 -20.81 8.81 11.47
N ASP A 161 -21.79 9.67 11.30
CA ASP A 161 -22.77 9.68 10.22
C ASP A 161 -22.50 10.79 9.18
N TYR A 162 -21.27 11.31 9.19
CA TYR A 162 -20.77 12.32 8.27
C TYR A 162 -19.29 12.05 7.96
N GLY A 163 -18.83 12.39 6.76
CA GLY A 163 -17.44 12.17 6.33
C GLY A 163 -17.03 10.70 6.24
N SER A 164 -16.07 10.39 5.37
CA SER A 164 -15.51 9.04 5.25
C SER A 164 -14.53 8.74 6.37
N ALA A 165 -14.49 7.52 6.91
CA ALA A 165 -13.39 6.97 7.72
C ALA A 165 -12.63 5.91 6.94
N VAL A 166 -11.31 5.85 7.08
CA VAL A 166 -10.47 4.91 6.34
C VAL A 166 -9.49 4.21 7.27
N LYS A 167 -9.39 2.88 7.15
CA LYS A 167 -8.43 2.06 7.87
C LYS A 167 -7.56 1.23 6.92
N ILE A 168 -6.33 1.01 7.32
CA ILE A 168 -5.33 0.22 6.59
C ILE A 168 -5.03 -1.04 7.39
N ASP A 169 -5.07 -2.20 6.74
CA ASP A 169 -4.70 -3.50 7.34
C ASP A 169 -3.18 -3.70 7.32
N SER A 170 -2.53 -3.67 8.47
CA SER A 170 -1.10 -3.95 8.64
C SER A 170 -0.75 -5.44 8.50
N LEU A 171 -1.73 -6.34 8.36
CA LEU A 171 -1.47 -7.77 8.13
C LEU A 171 -1.22 -8.09 6.65
N TYR A 172 -2.12 -7.61 5.78
CA TYR A 172 -2.12 -7.90 4.34
C TYR A 172 -2.08 -6.65 3.45
N GLY A 173 -2.28 -5.45 4.00
CA GLY A 173 -2.19 -4.18 3.27
C GLY A 173 -3.46 -3.62 2.68
N GLY A 174 -4.58 -4.36 2.77
CA GLY A 174 -5.85 -3.90 2.25
C GLY A 174 -6.33 -2.60 2.90
N SER A 175 -6.96 -1.73 2.12
CA SER A 175 -7.61 -0.51 2.61
C SER A 175 -9.12 -0.69 2.68
N TYR A 176 -9.73 -0.08 3.69
CA TYR A 176 -11.17 -0.15 3.90
C TYR A 176 -11.71 1.21 4.27
N ILE A 177 -12.90 1.51 3.81
CA ILE A 177 -13.57 2.79 4.03
C ILE A 177 -14.99 2.55 4.55
N GLN A 178 -15.47 3.53 5.29
CA GLN A 178 -16.85 3.68 5.71
C GLN A 178 -17.28 5.12 5.40
N ASN A 179 -18.36 5.32 4.64
CA ASN A 179 -18.87 6.64 4.25
C ASN A 179 -20.37 6.57 3.92
N SER A 180 -20.93 7.58 3.24
CA SER A 180 -22.36 7.60 2.91
C SER A 180 -22.80 6.47 2.00
N VAL A 181 -21.92 5.90 1.17
CA VAL A 181 -22.27 4.84 0.21
C VAL A 181 -22.70 3.57 0.92
N ASN A 182 -22.04 3.23 2.03
CA ASN A 182 -22.47 2.14 2.89
C ASN A 182 -23.30 2.62 4.09
N GLN A 183 -23.88 3.83 4.02
CA GLN A 183 -24.70 4.42 5.08
C GLN A 183 -23.99 4.45 6.44
N TYR A 184 -22.66 4.57 6.43
CA TYR A 184 -21.83 4.52 7.64
C TYR A 184 -21.91 3.21 8.42
N VAL A 185 -22.27 2.10 7.75
CA VAL A 185 -22.39 0.77 8.37
C VAL A 185 -21.35 -0.19 7.82
N GLY A 186 -20.50 -0.69 8.72
CA GLY A 186 -19.44 -1.65 8.41
C GLY A 186 -18.32 -1.04 7.57
N TRP A 187 -17.40 -1.90 7.14
CA TRP A 187 -16.23 -1.53 6.35
C TRP A 187 -16.32 -2.22 4.99
N TYR A 188 -16.11 -1.48 3.91
CA TYR A 188 -16.01 -2.08 2.58
C TYR A 188 -14.59 -1.93 2.01
N PRO A 189 -14.10 -2.97 1.31
CA PRO A 189 -12.75 -2.98 0.76
C PRO A 189 -12.63 -2.01 -0.41
N VAL A 190 -11.49 -1.33 -0.50
CA VAL A 190 -11.07 -0.53 -1.65
C VAL A 190 -9.65 -0.94 -2.00
N PHE A 191 -9.43 -1.28 -3.27
CA PHE A 191 -8.09 -1.35 -3.86
C PHE A 191 -7.83 -0.03 -4.59
N PRO A 192 -7.02 0.88 -4.06
CA PRO A 192 -6.83 2.21 -4.64
C PRO A 192 -6.13 2.12 -5.99
N ASN A 193 -6.79 2.64 -7.03
CA ASN A 193 -6.26 2.70 -8.37
C ASN A 193 -6.76 3.97 -9.06
N GLY A 194 -5.84 4.91 -9.27
CA GLY A 194 -6.15 6.27 -9.68
C GLY A 194 -4.92 7.02 -10.14
N MET A 195 -5.03 8.31 -10.37
CA MET A 195 -3.96 9.10 -10.99
C MET A 195 -3.75 10.40 -10.23
N PHE A 196 -2.50 10.89 -10.27
CA PHE A 196 -2.25 12.32 -10.12
C PHE A 196 -2.97 13.02 -11.26
N ALA A 197 -3.69 14.07 -10.91
CA ALA A 197 -4.46 14.85 -11.85
C ALA A 197 -4.08 16.33 -11.72
N ASP A 198 -3.68 16.91 -12.85
CA ASP A 198 -3.63 18.37 -12.97
C ASP A 198 -5.08 18.85 -12.94
N SER A 199 -5.37 19.71 -11.99
CA SER A 199 -6.69 20.29 -11.84
C SER A 199 -7.06 21.18 -13.03
N ARG A 200 -6.15 21.64 -13.89
CA ARG A 200 -6.55 22.29 -15.16
C ARG A 200 -7.19 21.34 -16.16
N VAL A 201 -6.84 20.05 -16.08
CA VAL A 201 -7.38 18.98 -16.93
C VAL A 201 -8.66 18.42 -16.34
N THR A 202 -8.67 18.20 -15.02
CA THR A 202 -9.79 17.55 -14.32
C THR A 202 -10.81 18.53 -13.74
N ILE A 203 -10.37 19.73 -13.34
CA ILE A 203 -11.18 20.87 -12.88
C ILE A 203 -11.16 21.97 -13.96
N PRO A 204 -11.93 21.83 -15.06
CA PRO A 204 -11.97 22.83 -16.12
C PRO A 204 -12.47 24.19 -15.62
N THR A 205 -12.21 25.26 -16.38
CA THR A 205 -12.70 26.63 -16.10
C THR A 205 -14.22 26.73 -15.95
N ASN A 206 -14.97 25.76 -16.49
CA ASN A 206 -16.40 25.58 -16.26
C ASN A 206 -16.63 24.28 -15.49
N ILE A 207 -16.73 24.38 -14.17
CA ILE A 207 -16.86 23.21 -13.28
C ILE A 207 -18.19 22.51 -13.52
N ASN A 208 -18.12 21.27 -13.99
CA ASN A 208 -19.25 20.35 -14.14
C ASN A 208 -18.76 18.90 -14.04
N SER A 209 -19.68 17.94 -14.06
CA SER A 209 -19.36 16.52 -13.87
C SER A 209 -18.75 15.82 -15.09
N THR A 210 -18.68 16.45 -16.26
CA THR A 210 -18.28 15.78 -17.52
C THR A 210 -16.89 15.13 -17.43
N TYR A 211 -15.89 15.84 -16.90
CA TYR A 211 -14.52 15.33 -16.84
C TYR A 211 -14.35 14.27 -15.75
N LEU A 212 -15.04 14.41 -14.64
CA LEU A 212 -15.11 13.40 -13.59
C LEU A 212 -15.83 12.13 -14.07
N ASN A 213 -16.89 12.27 -14.86
CA ASN A 213 -17.56 11.14 -15.51
C ASN A 213 -16.61 10.41 -16.46
N ILE A 214 -15.94 11.15 -17.36
CA ILE A 214 -14.93 10.56 -18.26
C ILE A 214 -13.86 9.80 -17.45
N TYR A 215 -13.34 10.43 -16.39
CA TYR A 215 -12.29 9.83 -15.56
C TYR A 215 -12.75 8.54 -14.85
N THR A 216 -13.95 8.53 -14.27
CA THR A 216 -14.50 7.35 -13.57
C THR A 216 -14.93 6.24 -14.53
N ASP A 217 -15.41 6.60 -15.73
CA ASP A 217 -15.73 5.67 -16.82
C ASP A 217 -14.48 4.90 -17.27
N LEU A 218 -13.28 5.48 -17.17
CA LEU A 218 -12.03 4.80 -17.48
C LEU A 218 -11.73 3.62 -16.55
N GLY A 219 -12.22 3.59 -15.32
CA GLY A 219 -11.76 2.56 -14.38
C GLY A 219 -11.46 3.02 -12.96
N PHE A 220 -11.09 4.29 -12.82
CA PHE A 220 -10.43 4.76 -11.61
C PHE A 220 -11.42 4.97 -10.46
N ASN A 221 -10.98 4.60 -9.26
CA ASN A 221 -11.75 4.77 -8.03
C ASN A 221 -11.14 5.80 -7.07
N THR A 222 -9.89 6.19 -7.29
CA THR A 222 -9.22 7.28 -6.59
C THR A 222 -8.76 8.36 -7.56
N ILE A 223 -8.60 9.58 -7.07
CA ILE A 223 -7.95 10.69 -7.77
C ILE A 223 -7.10 11.48 -6.77
N LEU A 224 -5.88 11.82 -7.16
CA LEU A 224 -4.98 12.67 -6.38
C LEU A 224 -4.92 14.04 -7.03
N ILE A 225 -5.46 15.05 -6.35
CA ILE A 225 -5.50 16.43 -6.83
C ILE A 225 -4.56 17.27 -5.98
N VAL A 226 -3.78 18.12 -6.64
CA VAL A 226 -2.91 19.09 -5.97
C VAL A 226 -3.65 20.43 -5.86
N PRO A 227 -4.19 20.77 -4.69
CA PRO A 227 -5.05 21.96 -4.51
C PRO A 227 -4.26 23.28 -4.67
N ASP A 228 -2.94 23.21 -4.55
CA ASP A 228 -2.03 24.31 -4.79
C ASP A 228 -1.59 24.41 -6.27
N GLY A 229 -2.15 23.59 -7.16
CA GLY A 229 -1.70 23.55 -8.56
C GLY A 229 -0.23 23.14 -8.62
N ALA A 230 0.61 23.95 -9.28
CA ALA A 230 2.06 23.70 -9.34
C ALA A 230 2.86 24.38 -8.22
N ALA A 231 2.27 25.31 -7.46
CA ALA A 231 2.97 26.05 -6.40
C ALA A 231 1.97 26.78 -5.46
N PRO A 232 2.30 27.05 -4.18
CA PRO A 232 1.38 27.68 -3.22
C PRO A 232 0.63 28.94 -3.69
N GLU A 233 1.23 29.75 -4.55
CA GLU A 233 0.63 30.95 -5.12
C GLU A 233 -0.38 30.68 -6.24
N GLN A 234 -0.50 29.44 -6.69
CA GLN A 234 -1.39 28.95 -7.73
C GLN A 234 -2.57 28.13 -7.15
N SER A 235 -2.82 28.23 -5.84
CA SER A 235 -3.95 27.54 -5.22
C SER A 235 -5.27 27.86 -5.91
N TYR A 236 -6.06 26.81 -6.15
CA TYR A 236 -7.39 26.95 -6.72
C TYR A 236 -8.32 27.69 -5.76
N ASN A 237 -9.36 28.30 -6.32
CA ASN A 237 -10.37 28.97 -5.51
C ASN A 237 -11.10 27.93 -4.65
N ASN A 238 -11.19 28.18 -3.34
CA ASN A 238 -11.86 27.25 -2.43
C ASN A 238 -13.33 26.99 -2.79
N THR A 239 -14.05 28.01 -3.30
CA THR A 239 -15.45 27.88 -3.72
C THR A 239 -15.59 26.91 -4.88
N GLU A 240 -14.67 27.00 -5.84
CA GLU A 240 -14.60 26.12 -7.00
C GLU A 240 -14.26 24.68 -6.59
N LEU A 241 -13.26 24.52 -5.72
CA LEU A 241 -12.92 23.22 -5.15
C LEU A 241 -14.09 22.61 -4.36
N HIS A 242 -14.90 23.41 -3.65
CA HIS A 242 -16.09 22.90 -2.97
C HIS A 242 -17.09 22.29 -3.95
N ILE A 243 -17.43 22.99 -5.04
CA ILE A 243 -18.35 22.49 -6.08
C ILE A 243 -17.79 21.21 -6.70
N TYR A 244 -16.49 21.18 -6.99
CA TYR A 244 -15.85 20.01 -7.58
C TYR A 244 -15.89 18.80 -6.63
N TRP A 245 -15.61 18.99 -5.35
CA TRP A 245 -15.70 17.93 -4.34
C TRP A 245 -17.14 17.48 -4.09
N ASP A 246 -18.14 18.36 -4.21
CA ASP A 246 -19.54 17.96 -4.10
C ASP A 246 -19.89 16.93 -5.20
N ILE A 247 -19.39 17.15 -6.43
CA ILE A 247 -19.55 16.18 -7.53
C ILE A 247 -18.81 14.87 -7.22
N MET A 248 -17.59 14.94 -6.67
CA MET A 248 -16.86 13.73 -6.25
C MET A 248 -17.63 12.96 -5.18
N ASP A 249 -18.19 13.65 -4.18
CA ASP A 249 -19.01 13.10 -3.12
C ASP A 249 -20.26 12.39 -3.68
N GLU A 250 -20.92 12.97 -4.69
CA GLU A 250 -22.06 12.36 -5.38
C GLU A 250 -21.70 11.07 -6.14
N MET A 251 -20.51 11.04 -6.76
CA MET A 251 -20.05 9.91 -7.56
C MET A 251 -19.29 8.85 -6.76
N ASN A 252 -18.97 9.13 -5.49
CA ASN A 252 -18.08 8.34 -4.67
C ASN A 252 -16.68 8.13 -5.29
N LEU A 253 -16.15 9.16 -5.98
CA LEU A 253 -14.76 9.15 -6.43
C LEU A 253 -13.86 9.55 -5.27
N LEU A 254 -13.01 8.63 -4.83
CA LEU A 254 -12.24 8.78 -3.60
C LEU A 254 -11.07 9.76 -3.80
N ASN A 255 -11.00 10.79 -2.97
CA ASN A 255 -9.96 11.81 -3.04
C ASN A 255 -8.74 11.43 -2.19
N ILE A 256 -7.57 11.49 -2.80
CA ILE A 256 -6.30 11.57 -2.09
C ILE A 256 -5.90 13.05 -2.06
N TYR A 257 -6.01 13.67 -0.88
CA TYR A 257 -5.80 15.11 -0.75
C TYR A 257 -4.32 15.43 -0.62
N SER A 258 -3.74 16.14 -1.59
CA SER A 258 -2.32 16.51 -1.54
C SER A 258 -2.06 17.72 -0.64
N LEU A 259 -1.12 17.56 0.27
CA LEU A 259 -0.52 18.59 1.12
C LEU A 259 0.94 18.87 0.72
N GLN A 260 1.40 18.42 -0.45
CA GLN A 260 2.82 18.42 -0.82
C GLN A 260 3.52 19.78 -0.73
N PHE A 261 2.77 20.87 -0.94
CA PHE A 261 3.29 22.23 -0.80
C PHE A 261 2.98 22.86 0.57
N ALA A 262 2.10 22.26 1.37
CA ALA A 262 1.62 22.77 2.66
C ALA A 262 2.30 22.11 3.87
N TYR A 263 2.82 20.89 3.75
CA TYR A 263 3.20 20.04 4.89
C TYR A 263 4.34 20.59 5.76
N GLN A 264 5.17 21.48 5.22
CA GLN A 264 6.24 22.15 5.98
C GLN A 264 5.74 23.36 6.79
N ASN A 265 4.46 23.73 6.66
CA ASN A 265 3.86 24.88 7.32
C ASN A 265 2.64 24.48 8.15
N ARG A 266 2.82 24.53 9.48
CA ARG A 266 1.80 24.14 10.47
C ARG A 266 0.44 24.82 10.25
N THR A 267 0.43 26.12 9.98
CA THR A 267 -0.81 26.88 9.78
C THR A 267 -1.52 26.44 8.50
N ARG A 268 -0.76 26.12 7.44
CA ARG A 268 -1.34 25.65 6.17
C ARG A 268 -1.93 24.24 6.31
N ILE A 269 -1.25 23.32 7.01
CA ILE A 269 -1.82 22.01 7.36
C ILE A 269 -3.14 22.21 8.10
N GLU A 270 -3.15 23.05 9.14
CA GLU A 270 -4.34 23.26 9.96
C GLU A 270 -5.52 23.80 9.14
N ASN A 271 -5.27 24.80 8.29
CA ASN A 271 -6.30 25.37 7.43
C ASN A 271 -6.84 24.34 6.42
N GLN A 272 -5.96 23.63 5.72
CA GLN A 272 -6.37 22.71 4.66
C GLN A 272 -7.03 21.44 5.21
N VAL A 273 -6.50 20.83 6.27
CA VAL A 273 -7.11 19.65 6.89
C VAL A 273 -8.50 19.97 7.43
N ASN A 274 -8.69 21.12 8.09
CA ASN A 274 -10.00 21.50 8.62
C ASN A 274 -11.03 21.83 7.52
N LEU A 275 -10.61 22.17 6.30
CA LEU A 275 -11.52 22.35 5.17
C LEU A 275 -12.10 21.02 4.66
N TRP A 276 -11.30 19.94 4.66
CA TRP A 276 -11.62 18.73 3.89
C TRP A 276 -11.84 17.45 4.72
N LYS A 277 -11.41 17.40 5.99
CA LYS A 277 -11.46 16.18 6.83
C LYS A 277 -12.84 15.52 7.00
N ASN A 278 -13.92 16.28 6.76
CA ASN A 278 -15.29 15.80 6.88
C ASN A 278 -15.94 15.48 5.53
N ARG A 279 -15.18 15.49 4.42
CA ARG A 279 -15.67 15.10 3.10
C ARG A 279 -16.01 13.62 3.07
N ASN A 280 -17.03 13.27 2.29
CA ASN A 280 -17.53 11.90 2.23
C ASN A 280 -16.63 10.97 1.39
N THR A 281 -15.81 11.56 0.54
CA THR A 281 -14.90 10.84 -0.35
C THR A 281 -13.42 11.03 0.00
N LEU A 282 -13.08 11.71 1.11
CA LEU A 282 -11.68 11.79 1.52
C LEU A 282 -11.15 10.39 1.86
N PHE A 283 -10.09 9.96 1.18
CA PHE A 283 -9.54 8.64 1.35
C PHE A 283 -8.26 8.65 2.19
N SER A 284 -7.33 9.52 1.83
CA SER A 284 -6.05 9.68 2.51
C SER A 284 -5.49 11.08 2.27
N TYR A 285 -4.48 11.45 3.06
CA TYR A 285 -3.66 12.63 2.82
C TYR A 285 -2.34 12.24 2.16
N HIS A 286 -1.99 12.82 1.03
CA HIS A 286 -0.66 12.71 0.45
C HIS A 286 0.20 13.88 0.94
N ILE A 287 1.17 13.63 1.83
CA ILE A 287 1.85 14.72 2.54
C ILE A 287 2.97 15.39 1.77
N ALA A 288 3.71 14.64 0.96
CA ALA A 288 4.85 15.17 0.23
C ALA A 288 5.17 14.30 -0.98
N ASP A 289 5.64 14.99 -2.01
CA ASP A 289 6.15 14.43 -3.26
C ASP A 289 7.68 14.47 -3.18
N GLU A 290 8.29 13.30 -3.04
CA GLU A 290 9.74 13.07 -3.03
C GLU A 290 10.55 13.98 -2.07
N PRO A 291 10.16 14.20 -0.80
CA PRO A 291 10.88 15.10 0.09
C PRO A 291 12.32 14.66 0.36
N ASP A 292 12.60 13.37 0.17
CA ASP A 292 13.93 12.76 0.21
C ASP A 292 14.80 13.24 -0.95
N GLY A 293 14.25 13.32 -2.16
CA GLY A 293 14.92 13.89 -3.35
C GLY A 293 15.16 15.38 -3.22
N TRP A 294 14.19 16.11 -2.67
CA TRP A 294 14.33 17.55 -2.40
C TRP A 294 15.22 17.87 -1.20
N HIS A 295 15.67 16.85 -0.45
CA HIS A 295 16.45 17.01 0.79
C HIS A 295 15.78 17.95 1.79
N HIS A 296 14.45 17.87 1.90
CA HIS A 296 13.72 18.60 2.92
C HIS A 296 14.18 18.13 4.32
N PRO A 297 14.06 18.97 5.37
CA PRO A 297 14.43 18.53 6.73
C PRO A 297 13.79 17.19 7.10
N ILE A 298 14.61 16.25 7.59
CA ILE A 298 14.23 14.84 7.80
C ILE A 298 13.07 14.68 8.80
N GLU A 299 12.90 15.63 9.71
CA GLU A 299 11.84 15.65 10.70
C GLU A 299 10.48 16.12 10.16
N ASN A 300 10.44 16.78 8.99
CA ASN A 300 9.23 17.47 8.52
C ASN A 300 8.08 16.52 8.22
N THR A 301 8.36 15.33 7.67
CA THR A 301 7.30 14.34 7.40
C THR A 301 6.66 13.87 8.70
N ARG A 302 7.46 13.61 9.74
CA ARG A 302 6.96 13.20 11.06
C ARG A 302 6.14 14.30 11.73
N LEU A 303 6.62 15.55 11.71
CA LEU A 303 5.92 16.68 12.31
C LEU A 303 4.57 16.92 11.63
N ALA A 304 4.51 16.82 10.30
CA ALA A 304 3.27 16.92 9.55
C ALA A 304 2.31 15.77 9.90
N TYR A 305 2.80 14.53 9.92
CA TYR A 305 2.02 13.36 10.32
C TYR A 305 1.38 13.52 11.70
N ASP A 306 2.17 13.89 12.71
CA ASP A 306 1.69 14.07 14.08
C ASP A 306 0.66 15.20 14.19
N GLN A 307 0.77 16.24 13.36
CA GLN A 307 -0.22 17.31 13.32
C GLN A 307 -1.52 16.85 12.65
N ILE A 308 -1.44 16.17 11.50
CA ILE A 308 -2.62 15.70 10.77
C ILE A 308 -3.39 14.71 11.63
N LYS A 309 -2.73 13.72 12.27
CA LYS A 309 -3.41 12.76 13.16
C LYS A 309 -4.13 13.40 14.34
N LYS A 310 -3.65 14.55 14.84
CA LYS A 310 -4.36 15.34 15.88
C LYS A 310 -5.59 16.06 15.34
N LEU A 311 -5.55 16.51 14.09
CA LEU A 311 -6.64 17.25 13.45
C LEU A 311 -7.72 16.33 12.88
N ASP A 312 -7.29 15.17 12.37
CA ASP A 312 -8.08 14.15 11.71
C ASP A 312 -7.44 12.75 11.89
N PRO A 313 -7.76 12.04 12.98
CA PRO A 313 -7.23 10.70 13.21
C PRO A 313 -7.85 9.65 12.28
N TYR A 314 -8.93 9.97 11.56
CA TYR A 314 -9.76 9.00 10.84
C TYR A 314 -9.24 8.61 9.44
N HIS A 315 -8.23 9.30 8.94
CA HIS A 315 -7.67 9.04 7.61
C HIS A 315 -6.20 8.64 7.70
N PRO A 316 -5.75 7.71 6.84
CA PRO A 316 -4.35 7.39 6.70
C PRO A 316 -3.61 8.50 5.94
N ILE A 317 -2.30 8.51 6.15
CA ILE A 317 -1.37 9.46 5.53
C ILE A 317 -0.40 8.68 4.63
N GLN A 318 -0.21 9.15 3.41
CA GLN A 318 0.68 8.55 2.43
C GLN A 318 1.81 9.51 2.01
N LEU A 319 2.95 8.93 1.66
CA LEU A 319 4.17 9.65 1.31
C LEU A 319 4.86 8.99 0.13
N VAL A 320 5.25 9.77 -0.88
CA VAL A 320 6.07 9.29 -2.00
C VAL A 320 7.54 9.46 -1.66
N LEU A 321 8.34 8.43 -1.90
CA LEU A 321 9.80 8.43 -1.75
C LEU A 321 10.47 7.96 -3.04
N ASN A 322 11.36 8.77 -3.60
CA ASN A 322 12.07 8.45 -4.84
C ASN A 322 13.53 8.02 -4.60
N CYS A 323 14.10 8.31 -3.44
CA CYS A 323 15.44 7.86 -3.15
C CYS A 323 15.40 6.42 -2.67
N GLU A 324 16.35 5.59 -3.10
CA GLU A 324 16.33 4.18 -2.73
C GLU A 324 16.61 4.05 -1.23
N ASN A 325 17.68 4.67 -0.73
CA ASN A 325 18.18 4.40 0.62
C ASN A 325 18.53 5.66 1.44
N PHE A 326 18.01 6.83 1.06
CA PHE A 326 18.38 8.10 1.70
C PHE A 326 17.42 8.48 2.83
N TYR A 327 17.90 8.44 4.09
CA TYR A 327 17.15 8.74 5.32
C TYR A 327 15.75 8.09 5.37
N TYR A 328 15.65 6.87 4.82
CA TYR A 328 14.38 6.14 4.68
C TYR A 328 13.61 6.09 6.01
N THR A 329 14.29 5.71 7.10
CA THR A 329 13.67 5.60 8.44
C THR A 329 13.02 6.91 8.89
N ASP A 330 13.71 8.04 8.71
CA ASP A 330 13.26 9.35 9.16
C ASP A 330 12.07 9.83 8.32
N TYR A 331 12.20 9.81 6.99
CA TYR A 331 11.12 10.25 6.11
C TYR A 331 9.88 9.35 6.21
N ALA A 332 10.07 8.03 6.14
CA ALA A 332 8.98 7.05 6.20
C ALA A 332 8.26 7.04 7.54
N SER A 333 8.82 7.63 8.61
CA SER A 333 8.16 7.76 9.91
C SER A 333 6.90 8.63 9.88
N GLY A 334 6.75 9.48 8.84
CA GLY A 334 5.62 10.39 8.64
C GLY A 334 4.47 9.85 7.79
N ALA A 335 4.31 8.53 7.65
CA ALA A 335 3.25 7.95 6.81
C ALA A 335 2.74 6.60 7.33
N ASP A 336 1.49 6.28 7.00
CA ASP A 336 0.87 4.97 7.11
C ASP A 336 1.10 4.12 5.85
N ILE A 337 1.27 4.77 4.69
CA ILE A 337 1.44 4.15 3.37
C ILE A 337 2.65 4.80 2.68
N ILE A 338 3.54 3.99 2.12
CA ILE A 338 4.69 4.48 1.34
C ILE A 338 4.43 4.25 -0.14
N LEU A 339 4.65 5.26 -0.97
CA LEU A 339 4.59 5.12 -2.42
C LEU A 339 6.03 5.05 -2.93
N GLU A 340 6.34 4.00 -3.69
CA GLU A 340 7.55 3.99 -4.51
C GLU A 340 7.34 4.81 -5.77
N ASP A 341 8.44 5.34 -6.28
CA ASP A 341 8.41 6.21 -7.44
C ASP A 341 9.65 5.97 -8.31
N ALA A 342 9.78 4.77 -8.88
CA ALA A 342 10.85 4.48 -9.83
C ALA A 342 10.45 4.85 -11.27
N TYR A 343 11.39 5.44 -12.03
CA TYR A 343 11.15 5.99 -13.36
C TYR A 343 11.98 5.31 -14.47
N PRO A 344 11.74 4.03 -14.77
CA PRO A 344 12.67 3.23 -15.57
C PRO A 344 12.65 3.52 -17.08
N ILE A 345 11.55 4.06 -17.61
CA ILE A 345 11.35 4.11 -19.06
C ILE A 345 11.99 5.34 -19.68
N GLY A 346 12.89 5.13 -20.65
CA GLY A 346 13.46 6.23 -21.45
C GLY A 346 14.46 7.11 -20.69
N THR A 347 14.88 6.71 -19.49
CA THR A 347 15.97 7.33 -18.73
C THR A 347 17.34 6.76 -19.11
N ASN A 348 18.41 7.51 -18.81
CA ASN A 348 19.77 6.99 -18.80
C ASN A 348 20.27 6.92 -17.34
N PRO A 349 20.34 5.73 -16.73
CA PRO A 349 20.71 5.58 -15.32
C PRO A 349 22.20 5.85 -15.07
N TYR A 350 23.02 6.00 -16.12
CA TYR A 350 24.48 6.16 -16.02
C TYR A 350 24.98 7.54 -16.43
N HIS A 351 24.14 8.37 -17.08
CA HIS A 351 24.48 9.76 -17.39
C HIS A 351 23.27 10.70 -17.29
N SER A 352 23.41 11.75 -16.49
CA SER A 352 22.42 12.81 -16.35
C SER A 352 22.42 13.70 -17.59
N VAL A 353 21.34 13.64 -18.37
CA VAL A 353 21.18 14.50 -19.57
C VAL A 353 21.03 15.97 -19.18
N LEU A 354 20.32 16.25 -18.08
CA LEU A 354 20.08 17.61 -17.59
C LEU A 354 21.37 18.29 -17.10
N TRP A 355 22.18 17.57 -16.32
CA TRP A 355 23.37 18.12 -15.68
C TRP A 355 24.67 17.91 -16.47
N ASP A 356 24.63 17.06 -17.49
CA ASP A 356 25.80 16.58 -18.24
C ASP A 356 26.90 16.01 -17.33
N THR A 357 26.50 15.10 -16.44
CA THR A 357 27.37 14.43 -15.47
C THR A 357 27.12 12.92 -15.47
N PRO A 358 28.15 12.08 -15.21
CA PRO A 358 27.93 10.66 -14.99
C PRO A 358 27.07 10.44 -13.74
N CYS A 359 26.23 9.42 -13.71
CA CYS A 359 25.49 9.01 -12.51
C CYS A 359 26.33 8.02 -11.71
N ASN A 360 26.82 8.43 -10.55
CA ASN A 360 27.61 7.59 -9.64
C ASN A 360 27.53 8.11 -8.20
N SER A 361 28.34 7.57 -7.30
CA SER A 361 28.39 8.02 -5.89
C SER A 361 28.81 9.48 -5.69
N THR A 362 29.39 10.10 -6.71
CA THR A 362 29.89 11.50 -6.71
C THR A 362 28.86 12.48 -7.27
N TYR A 363 28.16 12.09 -8.34
CA TYR A 363 27.15 12.86 -9.07
C TYR A 363 25.88 11.99 -9.20
N GLY A 364 24.75 12.35 -8.60
CA GLY A 364 23.71 11.37 -8.28
C GLY A 364 22.32 11.55 -8.89
N ASP A 365 22.09 12.62 -9.65
CA ASP A 365 20.73 12.95 -10.11
C ASP A 365 20.54 12.64 -11.60
N CYS A 366 19.83 11.55 -11.86
CA CYS A 366 19.54 11.03 -13.19
C CYS A 366 18.07 10.60 -13.33
N GLY A 367 17.20 11.14 -12.48
CA GLY A 367 15.78 10.80 -12.44
C GLY A 367 15.44 9.45 -11.80
N ILE A 368 16.43 8.59 -11.49
CA ILE A 368 16.21 7.33 -10.75
C ILE A 368 17.43 6.99 -9.88
N ASP A 369 17.26 6.93 -8.56
CA ASP A 369 18.35 6.62 -7.63
C ASP A 369 18.66 5.11 -7.62
N ASN A 370 19.92 4.75 -7.89
CA ASN A 370 20.45 3.38 -8.01
C ASN A 370 19.67 2.45 -8.97
N GLY A 371 18.89 2.98 -9.90
CA GLY A 371 18.17 2.22 -10.91
C GLY A 371 19.04 1.76 -12.09
N LYS A 372 18.50 0.86 -12.91
CA LYS A 372 19.14 0.33 -14.13
C LYS A 372 18.49 0.82 -15.43
N GLY A 373 17.43 1.63 -15.34
CA GLY A 373 16.66 2.09 -16.50
C GLY A 373 15.91 0.93 -17.16
N GLU A 374 15.45 -0.03 -16.36
CA GLU A 374 14.74 -1.23 -16.80
C GLU A 374 13.42 -1.34 -16.04
N ILE A 375 12.35 -1.85 -16.67
CA ILE A 375 11.03 -1.98 -16.02
C ILE A 375 11.11 -2.71 -14.66
N LYS A 376 12.09 -3.61 -14.49
CA LYS A 376 12.35 -4.30 -13.23
C LYS A 376 12.65 -3.35 -12.05
N ASP A 377 13.11 -2.13 -12.29
CA ASP A 377 13.42 -1.15 -11.23
C ASP A 377 12.18 -0.86 -10.34
N ILE A 378 10.96 -0.96 -10.88
CA ILE A 378 9.71 -0.85 -10.10
C ILE A 378 9.66 -1.93 -9.00
N ALA A 379 9.82 -3.19 -9.40
CA ALA A 379 9.85 -4.34 -8.49
C ALA A 379 11.00 -4.26 -7.49
N ASP A 380 12.21 -3.95 -7.99
CA ASP A 380 13.41 -3.83 -7.17
C ASP A 380 13.21 -2.74 -6.10
N ARG A 381 12.56 -1.62 -6.43
CA ARG A 381 12.29 -0.54 -5.47
C ARG A 381 11.30 -0.94 -4.40
N ILE A 382 10.19 -1.60 -4.76
CA ILE A 382 9.21 -2.11 -3.77
C ILE A 382 9.89 -3.07 -2.79
N ASP A 383 10.69 -4.00 -3.32
CA ASP A 383 11.40 -4.98 -2.50
C ASP A 383 12.43 -4.31 -1.58
N SER A 384 13.17 -3.29 -2.06
CA SER A 384 14.08 -2.48 -1.23
C SER A 384 13.35 -1.78 -0.09
N LEU A 385 12.21 -1.15 -0.36
CA LEU A 385 11.42 -0.47 0.66
C LEU A 385 10.87 -1.46 1.71
N TYR A 386 10.37 -2.63 1.31
CA TYR A 386 9.98 -3.67 2.26
C TYR A 386 11.18 -4.22 3.04
N PHE A 387 12.33 -4.35 2.40
CA PHE A 387 13.57 -4.72 3.07
C PHE A 387 13.91 -3.72 4.17
N TYR A 388 13.87 -2.41 3.92
CA TYR A 388 14.17 -1.41 4.95
C TYR A 388 13.21 -1.48 6.13
N GLN A 389 11.89 -1.61 5.88
CA GLN A 389 10.90 -1.77 6.96
C GLN A 389 11.20 -2.95 7.88
N ASN A 390 11.61 -4.08 7.31
CA ASN A 390 11.96 -5.29 8.08
C ASN A 390 13.29 -5.16 8.86
N HIS A 391 14.07 -4.11 8.60
CA HIS A 391 15.35 -3.82 9.24
C HIS A 391 15.30 -2.60 10.15
N ILE A 392 14.09 -2.13 10.53
CA ILE A 392 13.92 -1.12 11.57
C ILE A 392 13.13 -1.72 12.74
N GLU A 393 13.68 -1.60 13.94
CA GLU A 393 13.04 -2.13 15.15
C GLU A 393 11.70 -1.43 15.41
N ASN A 394 10.65 -2.19 15.69
CA ASN A 394 9.33 -1.71 16.12
C ASN A 394 8.58 -0.75 15.16
N VAL A 395 8.99 -0.58 13.90
CA VAL A 395 8.31 0.38 12.98
C VAL A 395 7.01 -0.15 12.37
N GLY A 396 6.92 -1.46 12.15
CA GLY A 396 5.73 -2.02 11.51
C GLY A 396 5.92 -2.29 10.04
N TRP A 397 4.96 -3.07 9.54
CA TRP A 397 4.78 -3.25 8.12
C TRP A 397 3.74 -2.22 7.67
N LYS A 398 4.15 -1.38 6.74
CA LYS A 398 3.35 -0.38 6.04
C LYS A 398 3.13 -0.89 4.63
N PRO A 399 1.90 -0.87 4.10
CA PRO A 399 1.68 -1.18 2.70
C PRO A 399 2.48 -0.23 1.81
N ILE A 400 3.00 -0.78 0.73
CA ILE A 400 3.65 -0.02 -0.33
C ILE A 400 2.68 0.08 -1.49
N TRP A 401 2.60 1.26 -2.08
CA TRP A 401 1.90 1.53 -3.32
C TRP A 401 2.91 1.96 -4.38
N SER A 402 2.49 1.95 -5.63
CA SER A 402 3.33 2.41 -6.75
C SER A 402 2.83 3.72 -7.31
N THR A 403 3.77 4.62 -7.60
CA THR A 403 3.57 5.74 -8.51
C THR A 403 4.13 5.34 -9.87
N ILE A 404 3.25 4.93 -10.80
CA ILE A 404 3.64 4.52 -12.14
C ILE A 404 3.80 5.77 -13.01
N GLN A 405 5.00 5.95 -13.53
CA GLN A 405 5.38 7.13 -14.29
C GLN A 405 5.09 6.93 -15.77
N GLU A 406 4.14 7.68 -16.31
CA GLU A 406 3.57 7.51 -17.66
C GLU A 406 3.51 8.81 -18.48
N PHE A 407 4.27 9.83 -18.08
CA PHE A 407 4.28 11.14 -18.72
C PHE A 407 5.21 11.19 -19.96
N GLU A 408 5.02 12.21 -20.81
CA GLU A 408 5.80 12.41 -22.04
C GLU A 408 7.29 12.76 -21.79
N LYS A 409 8.04 13.10 -22.85
CA LYS A 409 9.45 13.51 -22.75
C LYS A 409 9.63 14.68 -21.77
N GLN A 410 10.51 14.51 -20.77
CA GLN A 410 10.92 15.55 -19.82
C GLN A 410 12.45 15.61 -19.68
N ASP A 411 12.95 16.25 -18.62
CA ASP A 411 14.35 16.60 -18.40
C ASP A 411 15.29 15.38 -18.43
N TYR A 412 14.90 14.27 -17.80
CA TYR A 412 15.68 13.01 -17.78
C TYR A 412 15.20 11.96 -18.78
N TRP A 413 13.93 12.00 -19.16
CA TRP A 413 13.26 10.93 -19.90
C TRP A 413 13.03 11.31 -21.35
N SER A 414 13.51 10.46 -22.25
CA SER A 414 13.53 10.71 -23.70
C SER A 414 12.20 10.45 -24.40
N ARG A 415 11.29 9.68 -23.79
CA ARG A 415 9.99 9.29 -24.34
C ARG A 415 9.01 8.89 -23.22
N GLN A 416 7.73 8.85 -23.57
CA GLN A 416 6.67 8.23 -22.79
C GLN A 416 6.76 6.69 -22.84
N PRO A 417 6.29 5.96 -21.81
CA PRO A 417 6.01 4.54 -21.91
C PRO A 417 4.89 4.20 -22.90
N SER A 418 4.96 3.00 -23.51
CA SER A 418 3.85 2.45 -24.28
C SER A 418 2.73 1.95 -23.37
N THR A 419 1.55 1.70 -23.94
CA THR A 419 0.42 1.08 -23.24
C THR A 419 0.81 -0.26 -22.58
N GLU A 420 1.57 -1.10 -23.27
CA GLU A 420 2.06 -2.39 -22.76
C GLU A 420 3.06 -2.21 -21.62
N GLU A 421 3.96 -1.22 -21.71
CA GLU A 421 4.91 -0.92 -20.63
C GLU A 421 4.19 -0.45 -19.36
N VAL A 422 3.14 0.39 -19.47
CA VAL A 422 2.34 0.82 -18.31
C VAL A 422 1.61 -0.36 -17.66
N ILE A 423 0.96 -1.22 -18.45
CA ILE A 423 0.30 -2.42 -17.93
C ILE A 423 1.33 -3.32 -17.23
N ASN A 424 2.52 -3.47 -17.81
CA ASN A 424 3.60 -4.28 -17.26
C ASN A 424 4.10 -3.73 -15.93
N MET A 425 4.44 -2.44 -15.86
CA MET A 425 4.91 -1.79 -14.63
C MET A 425 3.89 -1.92 -13.49
N ALA A 426 2.60 -1.71 -13.79
CA ALA A 426 1.52 -1.83 -12.81
C ALA A 426 1.30 -3.29 -12.35
N MET A 427 1.40 -4.26 -13.24
CA MET A 427 1.23 -5.68 -12.85
C MET A 427 2.48 -6.24 -12.15
N LEU A 428 3.65 -5.74 -12.52
CA LEU A 428 4.90 -6.03 -11.83
C LEU A 428 4.90 -5.46 -10.40
N SER A 429 4.36 -4.26 -10.19
CA SER A 429 4.23 -3.73 -8.83
C SER A 429 3.30 -4.59 -7.97
N LEU A 430 2.17 -5.05 -8.52
CA LEU A 430 1.28 -5.99 -7.85
C LEU A 430 2.00 -7.30 -7.51
N ASN A 431 2.78 -7.88 -8.44
CA ASN A 431 3.59 -9.07 -8.20
C ASN A 431 4.53 -8.92 -7.00
N HIS A 432 4.97 -7.70 -6.72
CA HIS A 432 5.85 -7.38 -5.60
C HIS A 432 5.11 -6.88 -4.34
N ASP A 433 3.81 -7.17 -4.24
CA ASP A 433 2.92 -6.84 -3.12
C ASP A 433 2.55 -5.35 -3.01
N ALA A 434 2.53 -4.58 -4.10
CA ALA A 434 1.89 -3.27 -4.08
C ALA A 434 0.40 -3.39 -3.70
N LYS A 435 -0.09 -2.47 -2.86
CA LYS A 435 -1.45 -2.47 -2.29
C LYS A 435 -2.33 -1.31 -2.77
N GLY A 436 -1.83 -0.59 -3.77
CA GLY A 436 -2.50 0.48 -4.47
C GLY A 436 -1.59 0.99 -5.58
N ILE A 437 -2.19 1.59 -6.60
CA ILE A 437 -1.47 2.10 -7.77
C ILE A 437 -1.96 3.53 -8.04
N THR A 438 -1.01 4.46 -8.12
CA THR A 438 -1.24 5.82 -8.59
C THR A 438 -0.45 6.02 -9.87
N TYR A 439 -1.02 6.63 -10.91
CA TYR A 439 -0.30 6.93 -12.15
C TYR A 439 0.00 8.43 -12.23
N TRP A 440 1.20 8.78 -12.69
CA TRP A 440 1.58 10.16 -12.99
C TRP A 440 1.74 10.29 -14.52
N LEU A 441 0.86 11.00 -15.22
CA LEU A 441 -0.18 11.93 -14.75
C LEU A 441 -1.36 11.85 -15.73
N TYR A 442 -2.59 12.01 -15.22
CA TYR A 442 -3.77 12.13 -16.07
C TYR A 442 -3.71 13.38 -16.94
N THR A 443 -3.57 13.19 -18.25
CA THR A 443 -3.54 14.26 -19.25
C THR A 443 -4.84 14.33 -20.05
N ASN A 444 -5.27 13.23 -20.65
CA ASN A 444 -6.51 13.09 -21.41
C ASN A 444 -6.84 11.60 -21.58
N PRO A 445 -8.11 11.21 -21.85
CA PRO A 445 -8.50 9.80 -21.92
C PRO A 445 -7.89 9.02 -23.11
N ASP A 446 -7.37 9.71 -24.13
CA ASP A 446 -6.83 9.09 -25.34
C ASP A 446 -5.31 8.85 -25.30
N ASP A 447 -4.62 9.38 -24.27
CA ASP A 447 -3.19 9.20 -24.04
C ASP A 447 -2.81 7.71 -23.90
N GLN A 448 -1.63 7.33 -24.39
CA GLN A 448 -1.20 5.92 -24.41
C GLN A 448 -0.95 5.36 -23.01
N GLY A 449 -0.42 6.18 -22.09
CA GLY A 449 -0.24 5.81 -20.70
C GLY A 449 -1.58 5.60 -20.02
N VAL A 450 -2.49 6.57 -20.19
CA VAL A 450 -3.85 6.52 -19.65
C VAL A 450 -4.62 5.28 -20.13
N LYS A 451 -4.43 4.85 -21.38
CA LYS A 451 -5.01 3.59 -21.90
C LYS A 451 -4.45 2.33 -21.22
N GLY A 452 -3.16 2.34 -20.89
CA GLY A 452 -2.54 1.28 -20.10
C GLY A 452 -3.11 1.24 -18.68
N ALA A 453 -3.14 2.39 -18.01
CA ALA A 453 -3.73 2.55 -16.69
C ALA A 453 -5.22 2.15 -16.66
N GLN A 454 -6.01 2.52 -17.67
CA GLN A 454 -7.41 2.10 -17.84
C GLN A 454 -7.54 0.58 -17.92
N THR A 455 -6.64 -0.10 -18.65
CA THR A 455 -6.67 -1.56 -18.79
C THR A 455 -6.52 -2.23 -17.43
N VAL A 456 -5.57 -1.76 -16.62
CA VAL A 456 -5.35 -2.25 -15.25
C VAL A 456 -6.52 -1.86 -14.34
N ALA A 457 -7.05 -0.65 -14.48
CA ALA A 457 -8.20 -0.19 -13.70
C ALA A 457 -9.44 -1.06 -13.91
N ASN A 458 -9.72 -1.46 -15.16
CA ASN A 458 -10.84 -2.36 -15.47
C ASN A 458 -10.64 -3.76 -14.88
N LEU A 459 -9.41 -4.24 -14.79
CA LEU A 459 -9.07 -5.49 -14.10
C LEU A 459 -9.33 -5.38 -12.59
N LEU A 460 -8.87 -4.29 -11.98
CA LEU A 460 -8.97 -4.05 -10.54
C LEU A 460 -10.37 -3.62 -10.06
N LYS A 461 -11.26 -3.21 -10.97
CA LYS A 461 -12.70 -3.04 -10.66
C LYS A 461 -13.36 -4.36 -10.23
N ASN A 462 -12.81 -5.52 -10.58
CA ASN A 462 -13.39 -6.81 -10.24
C ASN A 462 -12.97 -7.28 -8.84
N TYR A 463 -13.93 -7.30 -7.91
CA TYR A 463 -13.71 -7.76 -6.53
C TYR A 463 -13.24 -9.22 -6.43
N GLU A 464 -13.63 -10.09 -7.37
CA GLU A 464 -13.15 -11.47 -7.39
C GLU A 464 -11.64 -11.57 -7.65
N ILE A 465 -11.02 -10.51 -8.19
CA ILE A 465 -9.56 -10.41 -8.38
C ILE A 465 -8.94 -9.65 -7.20
N THR A 466 -9.44 -8.46 -6.85
CA THR A 466 -8.80 -7.62 -5.83
C THR A 466 -8.85 -8.20 -4.42
N LYS A 467 -9.80 -9.09 -4.12
CA LYS A 467 -9.82 -9.83 -2.84
C LYS A 467 -8.51 -10.58 -2.58
N PHE A 468 -7.80 -11.05 -3.62
CA PHE A 468 -6.52 -11.75 -3.47
C PHE A 468 -5.40 -10.79 -3.03
N PHE A 469 -5.29 -9.63 -3.68
CA PHE A 469 -4.28 -8.63 -3.35
C PHE A 469 -4.48 -8.03 -1.95
N MET A 470 -5.72 -8.02 -1.46
CA MET A 470 -6.08 -7.48 -0.13
C MET A 470 -6.13 -8.53 0.98
N GLY A 471 -6.41 -9.79 0.65
CA GLY A 471 -6.70 -10.85 1.62
C GLY A 471 -5.52 -11.77 1.93
N THR A 472 -4.41 -11.64 1.20
CA THR A 472 -3.19 -12.43 1.43
C THR A 472 -1.96 -11.67 0.90
N LEU A 473 -0.76 -12.18 1.18
CA LEU A 473 0.50 -11.70 0.60
C LEU A 473 0.92 -12.56 -0.59
N ALA A 474 1.69 -11.98 -1.50
CA ALA A 474 2.24 -12.68 -2.64
C ALA A 474 3.26 -13.74 -2.20
N ILE A 475 3.17 -14.93 -2.79
CA ILE A 475 4.30 -15.83 -2.92
C ILE A 475 5.08 -15.34 -4.14
N LYS A 476 6.10 -14.52 -3.88
CA LYS A 476 6.92 -13.86 -4.90
C LYS A 476 7.98 -14.79 -5.48
N ASN A 477 8.48 -14.45 -6.67
CA ASN A 477 9.60 -15.11 -7.33
C ASN A 477 9.38 -16.62 -7.49
N LEU A 478 8.20 -17.03 -7.99
CA LEU A 478 7.99 -18.44 -8.30
C LEU A 478 9.05 -18.93 -9.29
N PRO A 479 9.61 -20.14 -9.12
CA PRO A 479 10.65 -20.63 -10.02
C PRO A 479 10.13 -20.76 -11.45
N VAL A 480 10.88 -20.19 -12.39
CA VAL A 480 10.60 -20.25 -13.83
C VAL A 480 11.77 -20.92 -14.56
N GLU A 481 11.46 -21.87 -15.43
CA GLU A 481 12.39 -22.48 -16.36
C GLU A 481 12.10 -22.01 -17.80
N GLY A 482 13.15 -21.96 -18.63
CA GLY A 482 13.03 -21.67 -20.07
C GLY A 482 13.20 -20.20 -20.48
N HIS A 483 12.97 -19.25 -19.58
CA HIS A 483 13.25 -17.82 -19.82
C HIS A 483 13.47 -17.05 -18.50
N SER A 484 14.55 -16.27 -18.40
CA SER A 484 14.95 -15.60 -17.14
C SER A 484 14.25 -14.25 -16.89
N LEU A 485 13.59 -13.67 -17.90
CA LEU A 485 12.90 -12.38 -17.80
C LEU A 485 11.40 -12.55 -17.61
N ILE A 486 10.98 -13.53 -16.82
CA ILE A 486 9.58 -13.75 -16.46
C ILE A 486 9.47 -13.61 -14.96
N ASP A 487 8.64 -12.67 -14.53
CA ASP A 487 8.31 -12.46 -13.13
C ASP A 487 6.95 -13.09 -12.82
N VAL A 488 6.89 -13.88 -11.76
CA VAL A 488 5.69 -14.64 -11.40
C VAL A 488 5.44 -14.61 -9.91
N SER A 489 4.22 -14.21 -9.56
CA SER A 489 3.72 -14.21 -8.18
C SER A 489 2.37 -14.90 -8.09
N ALA A 490 2.09 -15.46 -6.91
CA ALA A 490 0.85 -16.17 -6.63
C ALA A 490 0.22 -15.76 -5.28
N TRP A 491 -1.10 -15.69 -5.24
CA TRP A 491 -1.88 -15.34 -4.05
C TRP A 491 -2.88 -16.45 -3.73
N PRO A 492 -2.61 -17.31 -2.73
CA PRO A 492 -3.57 -18.30 -2.27
C PRO A 492 -4.62 -17.64 -1.37
N LEU A 493 -5.90 -17.85 -1.66
CA LEU A 493 -7.00 -17.39 -0.82
C LEU A 493 -8.16 -18.39 -0.85
N GLY A 494 -8.40 -19.04 0.29
CA GLY A 494 -9.39 -20.10 0.40
C GLY A 494 -9.07 -21.27 -0.54
N ASP A 495 -10.03 -21.69 -1.35
CA ASP A 495 -9.88 -22.77 -2.32
C ASP A 495 -9.45 -22.31 -3.72
N GLN A 496 -8.90 -21.09 -3.82
CA GLN A 496 -8.46 -20.50 -5.08
C GLN A 496 -7.03 -19.95 -4.98
N LEU A 497 -6.38 -19.88 -6.12
CA LEU A 497 -5.06 -19.30 -6.33
C LEU A 497 -5.11 -18.35 -7.51
N LEU A 498 -4.77 -17.08 -7.28
CA LEU A 498 -4.51 -16.13 -8.35
C LEU A 498 -3.02 -16.20 -8.70
N ILE A 499 -2.67 -16.21 -9.98
CA ILE A 499 -1.29 -16.19 -10.46
C ILE A 499 -1.15 -15.09 -11.51
N SER A 500 -0.15 -14.22 -11.33
CA SER A 500 0.20 -13.17 -12.29
C SER A 500 1.57 -13.47 -12.87
N ILE A 501 1.66 -13.41 -14.19
CA ILE A 501 2.83 -13.78 -15.00
C ILE A 501 3.15 -12.59 -15.88
N VAL A 502 4.32 -12.00 -15.69
CA VAL A 502 4.74 -10.75 -16.32
C VAL A 502 6.04 -10.99 -17.09
N SER A 503 6.04 -10.77 -18.40
CA SER A 503 7.29 -10.76 -19.18
C SER A 503 7.99 -9.42 -19.03
N ILE A 504 9.22 -9.40 -18.55
CA ILE A 504 10.06 -8.19 -18.50
C ILE A 504 10.83 -8.02 -19.83
N SER A 505 10.71 -8.98 -20.76
CA SER A 505 11.39 -8.93 -22.06
C SER A 505 10.85 -7.80 -22.93
N SER A 506 11.74 -7.04 -23.54
CA SER A 506 11.40 -6.03 -24.56
C SER A 506 11.25 -6.61 -25.97
N THR A 507 11.47 -7.92 -26.14
CA THR A 507 11.26 -8.64 -27.39
C THR A 507 10.47 -9.92 -27.17
N ASP A 508 9.64 -10.27 -28.16
CA ASP A 508 8.97 -11.56 -28.21
C ASP A 508 9.98 -12.71 -28.16
N PHE A 509 9.57 -13.83 -27.58
CA PHE A 509 10.35 -15.07 -27.59
C PHE A 509 9.42 -16.28 -27.70
N ALA A 510 9.96 -17.38 -28.21
CA ALA A 510 9.20 -18.61 -28.51
C ALA A 510 9.63 -19.81 -27.64
N SER A 511 10.56 -19.63 -26.70
CA SER A 511 10.95 -20.72 -25.80
C SER A 511 9.79 -21.13 -24.89
N GLU A 512 9.64 -22.43 -24.67
CA GLU A 512 8.71 -22.96 -23.68
C GLU A 512 9.07 -22.40 -22.29
N ILE A 513 8.06 -21.93 -21.57
CA ILE A 513 8.19 -21.48 -20.18
C ILE A 513 7.51 -22.51 -19.28
N LYS A 514 8.17 -22.87 -18.17
CA LYS A 514 7.57 -23.68 -17.10
C LYS A 514 7.62 -22.94 -15.79
N ILE A 515 6.47 -22.81 -15.14
CA ILE A 515 6.33 -22.15 -13.84
C ILE A 515 6.03 -23.24 -12.81
N ILE A 516 6.91 -23.37 -11.83
CA ILE A 516 6.80 -24.38 -10.78
C ILE A 516 5.97 -23.79 -9.64
N LEU A 517 4.80 -24.38 -9.37
CA LEU A 517 3.91 -23.91 -8.30
C LEU A 517 4.34 -24.44 -6.93
N PRO A 518 3.98 -23.74 -5.83
CA PRO A 518 4.37 -24.15 -4.48
C PRO A 518 3.92 -25.58 -4.14
N THR A 519 4.85 -26.42 -3.65
CA THR A 519 4.60 -27.86 -3.37
C THR A 519 3.67 -28.11 -2.20
N ASN A 520 3.48 -27.13 -1.31
CA ASN A 520 2.53 -27.18 -0.20
C ASN A 520 1.09 -26.87 -0.63
N ILE A 521 0.88 -26.53 -1.90
CA ILE A 521 -0.44 -26.26 -2.48
C ILE A 521 -0.73 -27.34 -3.52
N THR A 522 -1.93 -27.92 -3.45
CA THR A 522 -2.38 -28.89 -4.47
C THR A 522 -3.32 -28.18 -5.44
N VAL A 523 -2.84 -27.91 -6.65
CA VAL A 523 -3.65 -27.28 -7.69
C VAL A 523 -4.42 -28.32 -8.50
N MET A 524 -5.63 -27.97 -8.93
CA MET A 524 -6.55 -28.91 -9.59
C MET A 524 -6.74 -28.59 -11.07
N GLN A 525 -7.14 -27.36 -11.40
CA GLN A 525 -7.40 -26.93 -12.78
C GLN A 525 -7.37 -25.40 -12.89
N ILE A 526 -7.09 -24.90 -14.09
CA ILE A 526 -7.26 -23.48 -14.44
C ILE A 526 -8.76 -23.21 -14.57
N LEU A 527 -9.29 -22.30 -13.75
CA LEU A 527 -10.69 -21.91 -13.76
C LEU A 527 -10.96 -20.82 -14.81
N GLN A 528 -10.09 -19.82 -14.85
CA GLN A 528 -10.24 -18.66 -15.70
C GLN A 528 -8.86 -18.03 -15.98
N GLN A 529 -8.77 -17.32 -17.10
CA GLN A 529 -7.70 -16.37 -17.39
C GLN A 529 -8.31 -14.98 -17.51
N PRO A 530 -8.43 -14.20 -16.42
CA PRO A 530 -9.07 -12.89 -16.47
C PRO A 530 -8.33 -11.89 -17.38
N TYR A 531 -7.04 -12.10 -17.64
CA TYR A 531 -6.25 -11.24 -18.49
C TYR A 531 -5.12 -12.02 -19.20
N GLY A 532 -4.74 -11.54 -20.38
CA GLY A 532 -3.65 -12.09 -21.20
C GLY A 532 -4.13 -13.06 -22.27
N ASN A 533 -3.24 -13.38 -23.21
CA ASN A 533 -3.57 -14.15 -24.43
C ASN A 533 -2.75 -15.44 -24.56
N SER A 534 -1.73 -15.65 -23.74
CA SER A 534 -0.92 -16.87 -23.77
C SER A 534 -1.76 -18.07 -23.31
N HIS A 535 -1.56 -19.22 -23.97
CA HIS A 535 -2.28 -20.44 -23.64
C HIS A 535 -1.50 -21.26 -22.62
N PHE A 536 -2.04 -21.35 -21.41
CA PHE A 536 -1.43 -22.14 -20.33
C PHE A 536 -2.04 -23.52 -20.21
N THR A 537 -1.17 -24.52 -20.03
CA THR A 537 -1.53 -25.87 -19.62
C THR A 537 -1.06 -26.12 -18.19
N LEU A 538 -1.77 -26.98 -17.46
CA LEU A 538 -1.43 -27.36 -16.09
C LEU A 538 -1.23 -28.88 -16.02
N ALA A 539 -0.05 -29.31 -15.59
CA ALA A 539 0.27 -30.71 -15.33
C ALA A 539 1.25 -30.80 -14.15
N ASP A 540 1.02 -31.73 -13.22
CA ASP A 540 1.94 -32.01 -12.10
C ASP A 540 2.40 -30.77 -11.31
N ASN A 541 1.47 -29.87 -10.96
CA ASN A 541 1.74 -28.57 -10.31
C ASN A 541 2.69 -27.64 -11.10
N ILE A 542 2.80 -27.81 -12.42
CA ILE A 542 3.58 -26.96 -13.31
C ILE A 542 2.65 -26.33 -14.33
N LEU A 543 2.71 -25.00 -14.45
CA LEU A 543 2.09 -24.29 -15.58
C LEU A 543 3.07 -24.20 -16.74
N SER A 544 2.60 -24.38 -17.96
CA SER A 544 3.45 -24.27 -19.16
C SER A 544 2.76 -23.51 -20.29
N THR A 545 3.53 -22.69 -20.99
CA THR A 545 3.12 -21.93 -22.20
C THR A 545 4.25 -21.90 -23.22
N GLU A 546 3.92 -21.76 -24.50
CA GLU A 546 4.90 -21.61 -25.59
C GLU A 546 5.15 -20.13 -25.90
N GLY A 547 6.28 -19.60 -25.43
CA GLY A 547 6.66 -18.21 -25.66
C GLY A 547 5.73 -17.18 -25.01
N MET A 548 6.14 -15.90 -25.09
CA MET A 548 5.31 -14.73 -24.77
C MET A 548 5.77 -13.55 -25.63
N ARG A 549 4.89 -12.57 -25.82
CA ARG A 549 5.24 -11.29 -26.46
C ARG A 549 6.01 -10.39 -25.49
N ALA A 550 6.69 -9.40 -26.06
CA ALA A 550 7.32 -8.32 -25.31
C ALA A 550 6.32 -7.69 -24.34
N PHE A 551 6.74 -7.52 -23.08
CA PHE A 551 5.95 -6.94 -22.00
C PHE A 551 4.59 -7.60 -21.71
N GLU A 552 4.34 -8.81 -22.23
CA GLU A 552 3.05 -9.48 -22.06
C GLU A 552 2.78 -9.82 -20.59
N VAL A 553 1.52 -9.59 -20.17
CA VAL A 553 1.02 -9.98 -18.85
C VAL A 553 -0.11 -10.99 -19.01
N ASN A 554 -0.12 -12.01 -18.15
CA ASN A 554 -1.20 -12.97 -18.02
C ASN A 554 -1.61 -13.10 -16.55
N LEU A 555 -2.91 -13.22 -16.32
CA LEU A 555 -3.48 -13.46 -14.99
C LEU A 555 -4.34 -14.73 -15.06
N LEU A 556 -4.12 -15.66 -14.15
CA LEU A 556 -4.81 -16.94 -14.07
C LEU A 556 -5.47 -17.13 -12.70
N MET A 557 -6.67 -17.67 -12.69
CA MET A 557 -7.31 -18.20 -11.48
C MET A 557 -7.34 -19.71 -11.55
N ILE A 558 -6.89 -20.35 -10.48
CA ILE A 558 -6.72 -21.81 -10.37
C ILE A 558 -7.47 -22.29 -9.13
N SER A 559 -8.17 -23.42 -9.22
CA SER A 559 -8.78 -24.04 -8.05
C SER A 559 -7.77 -24.90 -7.29
N LEU A 560 -7.84 -24.84 -5.97
CA LEU A 560 -7.04 -25.63 -5.05
C LEU A 560 -7.84 -26.80 -4.46
N GLN A 561 -7.15 -27.86 -4.08
CA GLN A 561 -7.74 -28.90 -3.25
C GLN A 561 -7.92 -28.38 -1.82
N GLN A 562 -9.16 -28.35 -1.32
CA GLN A 562 -9.43 -27.92 0.05
C GLN A 562 -8.71 -28.79 1.08
N SER A 563 -7.91 -28.17 1.94
CA SER A 563 -7.37 -28.82 3.13
C SER A 563 -8.49 -29.03 4.17
N LYS A 564 -8.54 -30.23 4.78
CA LYS A 564 -9.48 -30.52 5.89
C LYS A 564 -9.33 -29.59 7.10
N SER A 565 -8.24 -28.82 7.22
CA SER A 565 -8.00 -27.89 8.32
C SER A 565 -8.63 -26.49 8.15
N GLU A 566 -8.99 -26.07 6.93
CA GLU A 566 -9.44 -24.71 6.64
C GLU A 566 -10.94 -24.46 6.86
N ILE A 567 -11.73 -25.52 7.11
CA ILE A 567 -13.17 -25.44 7.39
C ILE A 567 -13.49 -24.54 8.61
N ARG A 568 -12.49 -24.15 9.42
CA ARG A 568 -12.66 -23.35 10.65
C ARG A 568 -12.20 -21.89 10.57
N GLN A 569 -11.63 -21.40 9.47
CA GLN A 569 -11.05 -20.04 9.40
C GLN A 569 -11.66 -19.11 8.34
N ASN A 570 -12.86 -19.40 7.82
CA ASN A 570 -13.56 -18.46 6.95
C ASN A 570 -13.95 -17.20 7.73
N ILE A 571 -13.09 -16.18 7.67
CA ILE A 571 -13.39 -14.81 8.04
C ILE A 571 -14.29 -14.25 6.95
N PHE A 572 -15.49 -13.82 7.35
CA PHE A 572 -16.46 -13.17 6.50
C PHE A 572 -15.90 -11.82 6.05
N ILE A 573 -15.45 -11.71 4.79
CA ILE A 573 -15.20 -10.43 4.14
C ILE A 573 -16.51 -10.06 3.43
N PRO A 574 -17.27 -9.07 3.89
CA PRO A 574 -18.50 -8.67 3.23
C PRO A 574 -18.19 -8.17 1.82
N ARG A 575 -18.89 -8.73 0.82
CA ARG A 575 -18.89 -8.20 -0.54
C ARG A 575 -19.46 -6.78 -0.54
N PRO A 576 -18.95 -5.83 -1.35
CA PRO A 576 -19.68 -4.60 -1.67
C PRO A 576 -21.02 -4.99 -2.33
N LYS A 577 -22.13 -4.52 -1.78
CA LYS A 577 -23.48 -4.83 -2.30
C LYS A 577 -24.04 -3.59 -2.96
N HIS A 578 -24.45 -3.69 -4.21
CA HIS A 578 -24.97 -2.55 -4.96
C HIS A 578 -26.50 -2.51 -5.02
N THR A 579 -27.20 -3.56 -4.56
CA THR A 579 -28.67 -3.57 -4.60
C THR A 579 -29.32 -4.20 -3.36
N PHE A 580 -30.51 -3.68 -3.00
CA PHE A 580 -31.37 -4.24 -1.96
C PHE A 580 -31.79 -5.70 -2.25
N LEU A 581 -31.85 -6.08 -3.53
CA LEU A 581 -32.22 -7.42 -3.97
C LEU A 581 -31.15 -8.47 -3.62
N GLU A 582 -29.88 -8.12 -3.71
CA GLU A 582 -28.75 -9.00 -3.33
C GLU A 582 -28.69 -9.21 -1.81
N ILE A 583 -28.97 -8.16 -1.04
CA ILE A 583 -29.12 -8.23 0.43
C ILE A 583 -30.25 -9.20 0.80
N TYR A 584 -31.41 -9.08 0.13
CA TYR A 584 -32.58 -9.92 0.40
C TYR A 584 -32.36 -11.39 0.02
N GLN A 585 -31.68 -11.67 -1.10
CA GLN A 585 -31.43 -13.04 -1.54
C GLN A 585 -30.43 -13.78 -0.64
N GLU A 586 -29.39 -13.11 -0.14
CA GLU A 586 -28.46 -13.70 0.85
C GLU A 586 -29.10 -13.89 2.22
N LEU A 587 -29.91 -12.93 2.69
CA LEU A 587 -30.69 -13.11 3.93
C LEU A 587 -31.63 -14.31 3.81
N LYS A 588 -32.22 -14.52 2.64
CA LYS A 588 -33.08 -15.69 2.37
C LYS A 588 -32.30 -17.00 2.37
N PHE A 589 -31.05 -17.01 1.86
CA PHE A 589 -30.17 -18.18 1.91
C PHE A 589 -29.72 -18.51 3.34
N TYR A 590 -29.44 -17.49 4.17
CA TYR A 590 -29.01 -17.66 5.56
C TYR A 590 -30.15 -17.99 6.53
N LEU A 591 -31.35 -17.44 6.31
CA LEU A 591 -32.51 -17.67 7.17
C LEU A 591 -33.27 -18.96 6.80
N PHE A 592 -33.18 -19.41 5.54
CA PHE A 592 -33.97 -20.53 5.02
C PHE A 592 -33.12 -21.55 4.26
N GLY A 593 -31.99 -21.95 4.87
CA GLY A 593 -31.16 -23.06 4.40
C GLY A 593 -32.00 -24.25 3.93
N THR A 594 -31.53 -24.90 2.88
CA THR A 594 -32.23 -25.92 2.08
C THR A 594 -32.94 -26.98 2.92
N ASP A 595 -34.22 -26.74 3.21
CA ASP A 595 -35.16 -27.79 3.58
C ASP A 595 -36.44 -27.60 2.76
N LYS A 596 -36.59 -28.46 1.74
CA LYS A 596 -37.86 -28.67 1.07
C LYS A 596 -38.79 -29.39 2.05
N ASN A 597 -39.42 -28.64 2.95
CA ASN A 597 -40.71 -28.93 3.59
C ASN A 597 -40.93 -28.00 4.78
N MET A 598 -41.40 -26.77 4.55
CA MET A 598 -42.23 -26.07 5.53
C MET A 598 -43.05 -24.98 4.85
N GLY A 599 -44.34 -24.95 5.18
CA GLY A 599 -45.36 -24.14 4.53
C GLY A 599 -45.15 -22.64 4.68
N ILE A 600 -45.54 -21.93 3.63
CA ILE A 600 -45.60 -20.46 3.59
C ILE A 600 -46.77 -20.02 4.48
N GLU A 601 -46.47 -19.39 5.62
CA GLU A 601 -47.37 -18.41 6.23
C GLU A 601 -46.59 -17.15 6.66
N ARG A 602 -46.97 -16.03 6.02
CA ARG A 602 -46.93 -14.61 6.44
C ARG A 602 -45.88 -14.17 7.46
N PHE A 603 -45.11 -13.14 7.12
CA PHE A 603 -45.17 -11.82 7.79
C PHE A 603 -44.53 -10.73 6.90
N LEU A 604 -45.29 -9.66 6.67
CA LEU A 604 -44.89 -8.36 6.13
C LEU A 604 -44.77 -7.41 7.32
N VAL A 605 -43.58 -6.84 7.56
CA VAL A 605 -43.30 -5.43 7.91
C VAL A 605 -41.88 -5.14 7.46
#